data_AF-A0A365T4P3-F1
#
_entry.id   AF-A0A365T4P3-F1
#
_cell.length_a   1.000
_cell.length_b   1.000
_cell.length_c   1.000
_cell.angle_alpha   90.00
_cell.angle_beta   90.00
_cell.angle_gamma   90.00
#
_symmetry.space_group_name_H-M   'P 1'
#
loop_
_entity.id
_entity.type
_entity.pdbx_description
1 polymer ?
#
loop_
_entity_poly.entity_id
_entity_poly.type
_entity_poly.pdbx_seq_one_letter_code
_entity_poly.pdbx_strand_id
1 'polypeptide(L)'
;MQRRAAGVYVAVFLIIAAGAYSLIGAAQEPTIEVDNPQKTLESQGQNVTVDGRQYNVTSLGGGSAEVAWTNQSARFSETLNNNTTVQYQNETRRVVIPNTSDPNRATLREVQNLSNDTQTVTQNNETFVVTNGSQGNKTLVPVDEYKRQQFGEPNTTTLQEGNDFRFGNNSTTVANITNQSVVLRWTAPKTNTVSISDGSTVTLGPNDKRFVAHAENGQMLLSTNVKAYNEQKSEIAHFNERIAGLWGVTIISFLAAVLLGMLAYLPNKG
;
A
#
# COMPACT_ATOMS: atom_id res chain seq x y z
N MET A 1 -19.30 18.99 -70.10
CA MET A 1 -18.01 18.41 -69.66
C MET A 1 -17.94 18.15 -68.15
N GLN A 2 -18.56 18.97 -67.30
CA GLN A 2 -18.48 18.85 -65.82
C GLN A 2 -18.95 17.50 -65.23
N ARG A 3 -20.05 16.90 -65.72
CA ARG A 3 -20.55 15.60 -65.21
C ARG A 3 -19.63 14.42 -65.49
N ARG A 4 -18.92 14.43 -66.63
CA ARG A 4 -17.94 13.38 -66.99
C ARG A 4 -16.68 13.48 -66.15
N ALA A 5 -16.21 14.70 -65.89
CA ALA A 5 -15.08 14.93 -64.99
C ALA A 5 -15.41 14.51 -63.54
N ALA A 6 -16.60 14.84 -63.03
CA ALA A 6 -17.03 14.43 -61.69
C ALA A 6 -17.10 12.90 -61.51
N GLY A 7 -17.59 12.16 -62.51
CA GLY A 7 -17.62 10.70 -62.48
C GLY A 7 -16.25 10.05 -62.35
N VAL A 8 -15.23 10.62 -63.01
CA VAL A 8 -13.84 10.15 -62.89
C VAL A 8 -13.30 10.37 -61.47
N TYR A 9 -13.53 11.54 -60.88
CA TYR A 9 -13.11 11.81 -59.50
C TYR A 9 -13.82 10.92 -58.47
N VAL A 10 -15.13 10.68 -58.62
CA VAL A 10 -15.88 9.74 -57.78
C VAL A 10 -15.27 8.34 -57.86
N ALA A 11 -14.97 7.84 -59.05
CA ALA A 11 -14.32 6.54 -59.23
C ALA A 11 -12.94 6.48 -58.57
N VAL A 12 -12.13 7.53 -58.71
CA VAL A 12 -10.81 7.63 -58.06
C VAL A 12 -10.93 7.59 -56.54
N PHE A 13 -11.84 8.36 -55.95
CA PHE A 13 -12.04 8.36 -54.50
C PHE A 13 -12.55 7.01 -53.97
N LEU A 14 -13.41 6.32 -54.71
CA LEU A 14 -13.87 4.97 -54.34
C LEU A 14 -12.74 3.94 -54.41
N ILE A 15 -11.84 4.04 -55.41
CA ILE A 15 -10.66 3.16 -55.51
C ILE A 15 -9.70 3.42 -54.33
N ILE A 16 -9.46 4.68 -53.98
CA ILE A 16 -8.62 5.04 -52.81
C ILE A 16 -9.24 4.52 -51.52
N ALA A 17 -10.55 4.67 -51.33
CA ALA A 17 -11.26 4.15 -50.17
C ALA A 17 -11.16 2.61 -50.09
N ALA A 18 -11.40 1.91 -51.21
CA ALA A 18 -11.30 0.45 -51.27
C ALA A 18 -9.85 -0.04 -51.02
N GLY A 19 -8.85 0.67 -51.55
CA GLY A 19 -7.44 0.38 -51.34
C GLY A 19 -7.02 0.55 -49.87
N ALA A 20 -7.39 1.67 -49.25
CA ALA A 20 -7.10 1.93 -47.84
C ALA A 20 -7.81 0.91 -46.91
N TYR A 21 -9.07 0.58 -47.20
CA TYR A 21 -9.82 -0.44 -46.45
C TYR A 21 -9.19 -1.84 -46.57
N SER A 22 -8.73 -2.21 -47.77
CA SER A 22 -8.04 -3.49 -48.00
C SER A 22 -6.73 -3.58 -47.22
N LEU A 23 -5.98 -2.48 -47.11
CA LEU A 23 -4.76 -2.41 -46.31
C LEU A 23 -5.01 -2.56 -44.81
N ILE A 24 -6.11 -1.98 -44.30
CA ILE A 24 -6.52 -2.16 -42.90
C ILE A 24 -6.83 -3.64 -42.61
N GLY A 25 -7.61 -4.29 -43.48
CA GLY A 25 -8.04 -5.68 -43.27
C GLY A 25 -6.92 -6.72 -43.37
N ALA A 26 -5.83 -6.39 -44.08
CA ALA A 26 -4.67 -7.27 -44.22
C ALA A 26 -3.57 -7.01 -43.17
N ALA A 27 -3.67 -5.92 -42.41
CA ALA A 27 -2.66 -5.53 -41.44
C ALA A 27 -2.74 -6.41 -40.17
N GLN A 28 -1.58 -6.87 -39.70
CA GLN A 28 -1.45 -7.62 -38.44
C GLN A 28 -0.92 -6.67 -37.36
N GLU A 29 -1.60 -6.62 -36.22
CA GLU A 29 -1.15 -5.82 -35.08
C GLU A 29 0.10 -6.47 -34.44
N PRO A 30 1.18 -5.70 -34.21
CA PRO A 30 2.31 -6.19 -33.43
C PRO A 30 1.88 -6.59 -32.02
N THR A 31 2.44 -7.65 -31.48
CA THR A 31 2.22 -8.07 -30.09
C THR A 31 3.46 -7.86 -29.26
N ILE A 32 3.30 -7.71 -27.95
CA ILE A 32 4.44 -7.69 -27.05
C ILE A 32 4.91 -9.13 -26.85
N GLU A 33 6.18 -9.38 -27.15
CA GLU A 33 6.86 -10.64 -26.89
C GLU A 33 7.96 -10.42 -25.86
N VAL A 34 7.87 -11.13 -24.73
CA VAL A 34 8.89 -11.11 -23.69
C VAL A 34 9.78 -12.34 -23.85
N ASP A 35 10.86 -12.18 -24.61
CA ASP A 35 11.86 -13.24 -24.78
C ASP A 35 12.60 -13.54 -23.47
N ASN A 36 12.64 -14.82 -23.10
CA ASN A 36 13.38 -15.35 -21.95
C ASN A 36 13.19 -14.50 -20.67
N PRO A 37 11.97 -14.42 -20.13
CA PRO A 37 11.71 -13.62 -18.93
C PRO A 37 12.62 -14.09 -17.79
N GLN A 38 13.26 -13.16 -17.08
CA GLN A 38 14.15 -13.53 -16.00
C GLN A 38 13.40 -14.17 -14.83
N LYS A 39 12.11 -13.84 -14.65
CA LYS A 39 11.22 -14.48 -13.67
C LYS A 39 9.82 -14.61 -14.27
N THR A 40 9.13 -15.68 -13.91
CA THR A 40 7.75 -15.96 -14.30
C THR A 40 6.94 -16.26 -13.04
N LEU A 41 5.83 -15.56 -12.85
CA LEU A 41 4.84 -15.86 -11.82
C LEU A 41 3.69 -16.59 -12.49
N GLU A 42 3.46 -17.84 -12.11
CA GLU A 42 2.53 -18.76 -12.77
C GLU A 42 1.34 -19.14 -11.89
N SER A 43 1.52 -19.10 -10.56
CA SER A 43 0.46 -19.47 -9.63
C SER A 43 0.57 -18.73 -8.29
N GLN A 44 -0.59 -18.55 -7.65
CA GLN A 44 -0.64 -18.11 -6.26
C GLN A 44 0.01 -19.16 -5.35
N GLY A 45 0.78 -18.71 -4.37
CA GLY A 45 1.56 -19.56 -3.46
C GLY A 45 2.94 -19.96 -4.01
N GLN A 46 3.25 -19.66 -5.27
CA GLN A 46 4.58 -19.87 -5.84
C GLN A 46 5.63 -19.06 -5.08
N ASN A 47 6.81 -19.65 -4.87
CA ASN A 47 7.96 -18.92 -4.35
C ASN A 47 8.91 -18.52 -5.48
N VAL A 48 9.36 -17.26 -5.45
CA VAL A 48 10.22 -16.66 -6.46
C VAL A 48 11.39 -15.98 -5.76
N THR A 49 12.61 -16.27 -6.19
CA THR A 49 13.82 -15.68 -5.57
C THR A 49 14.41 -14.61 -6.48
N VAL A 50 14.62 -13.41 -5.94
CA VAL A 50 15.29 -12.30 -6.62
C VAL A 50 16.47 -11.86 -5.76
N ASP A 51 17.68 -11.98 -6.31
CA ASP A 51 18.94 -11.59 -5.66
C ASP A 51 19.05 -12.10 -4.20
N GLY A 52 18.70 -13.38 -4.00
CA GLY A 52 18.77 -14.07 -2.70
C GLY A 52 17.58 -13.82 -1.77
N ARG A 53 16.67 -12.89 -2.08
CA ARG A 53 15.42 -12.71 -1.33
C ARG A 53 14.30 -13.55 -1.94
N GLN A 54 13.71 -14.41 -1.12
CA GLN A 54 12.55 -15.20 -1.49
C GLN A 54 11.27 -14.40 -1.29
N TYR A 55 10.42 -14.41 -2.30
CA TYR A 55 9.09 -13.84 -2.33
C TYR A 55 8.06 -14.96 -2.50
N ASN A 56 6.89 -14.80 -1.91
CA ASN A 56 5.72 -15.65 -2.13
C ASN A 56 4.68 -14.88 -2.94
N VAL A 57 4.13 -15.49 -3.99
CA VAL A 57 3.06 -14.87 -4.80
C VAL A 57 1.75 -14.94 -4.00
N THR A 58 1.28 -13.81 -3.49
CA THR A 58 0.05 -13.72 -2.69
C THR A 58 -1.20 -13.53 -3.53
N SER A 59 -1.07 -12.98 -4.74
CA SER A 59 -2.15 -12.91 -5.73
C SER A 59 -1.58 -12.92 -7.15
N LEU A 60 -2.35 -13.46 -8.10
CA LEU A 60 -2.02 -13.46 -9.52
C LEU A 60 -3.33 -13.50 -10.33
N GLY A 61 -3.51 -12.54 -11.23
CA GLY A 61 -4.68 -12.49 -12.11
C GLY A 61 -5.01 -11.08 -12.61
N GLY A 62 -5.82 -11.00 -13.67
CA GLY A 62 -6.37 -9.74 -14.18
C GLY A 62 -5.33 -8.71 -14.61
N GLY A 63 -4.16 -9.15 -15.09
CA GLY A 63 -3.05 -8.26 -15.42
C GLY A 63 -2.26 -7.75 -14.22
N SER A 64 -2.43 -8.36 -13.05
CA SER A 64 -1.76 -7.96 -11.82
C SER A 64 -1.25 -9.16 -11.02
N ALA A 65 -0.24 -8.93 -10.19
CA ALA A 65 0.26 -9.88 -9.22
C ALA A 65 0.66 -9.15 -7.94
N GLU A 66 0.65 -9.85 -6.82
CA GLU A 66 1.23 -9.37 -5.57
C GLU A 66 2.22 -10.41 -5.08
N VAL A 67 3.38 -9.93 -4.63
CA VAL A 67 4.41 -10.76 -4.03
C VAL A 67 4.75 -10.24 -2.64
N ALA A 68 4.91 -11.15 -1.68
CA ALA A 68 5.22 -10.83 -0.30
C ALA A 68 6.53 -11.47 0.15
N TRP A 69 7.25 -10.79 1.05
CA TRP A 69 8.41 -11.36 1.72
C TRP A 69 8.42 -10.95 3.18
N THR A 70 8.93 -11.82 4.05
CA THR A 70 9.01 -11.57 5.49
C THR A 70 10.42 -11.14 5.88
N ASN A 71 10.54 -9.92 6.43
CA ASN A 71 11.74 -9.49 7.13
C ASN A 71 11.69 -10.04 8.56
N GLN A 72 12.44 -11.11 8.83
CA GLN A 72 12.47 -11.78 10.14
C GLN A 72 13.05 -10.90 11.27
N SER A 73 13.77 -9.83 10.91
CA SER A 73 14.46 -8.96 11.87
C SER A 73 14.13 -7.49 11.63
N ALA A 74 12.87 -7.19 11.28
CA ALA A 74 12.43 -5.81 11.17
C ALA A 74 12.53 -5.14 12.55
N ARG A 75 13.12 -3.95 12.57
CA ARG A 75 13.32 -3.17 13.80
C ARG A 75 12.10 -2.30 14.04
N PHE A 76 11.60 -2.35 15.27
CA PHE A 76 10.49 -1.55 15.76
C PHE A 76 10.94 -0.71 16.95
N SER A 77 10.22 0.38 17.18
CA SER A 77 10.42 1.23 18.35
C SER A 77 9.10 1.80 18.82
N GLU A 78 8.99 2.01 20.12
CA GLU A 78 7.83 2.60 20.78
C GLU A 78 8.29 3.53 21.88
N THR A 79 7.54 4.62 22.09
CA THR A 79 7.85 5.60 23.13
C THR A 79 6.75 5.57 24.17
N LEU A 80 7.11 5.25 25.40
CA LEU A 80 6.21 5.30 26.55
C LEU A 80 6.41 6.63 27.27
N ASN A 81 5.41 7.50 27.24
CA ASN A 81 5.51 8.81 27.88
C ASN A 81 5.32 8.71 29.41
N ASN A 82 6.04 9.54 30.16
CA ASN A 82 5.91 9.61 31.60
C ASN A 82 4.46 9.93 32.00
N ASN A 83 4.00 9.29 33.06
CA ASN A 83 2.66 9.44 33.62
C ASN A 83 1.51 8.99 32.68
N THR A 84 1.80 8.32 31.57
CA THR A 84 0.78 7.67 30.73
C THR A 84 0.57 6.21 31.12
N THR A 85 -0.57 5.64 30.69
CA THR A 85 -0.92 4.24 30.90
C THR A 85 -0.66 3.41 29.65
N VAL A 86 -0.15 2.19 29.85
CA VAL A 86 0.19 1.24 28.79
C VAL A 86 -0.39 -0.13 29.16
N GLN A 87 -0.65 -0.97 28.16
CA GLN A 87 -0.96 -2.38 28.41
C GLN A 87 0.34 -3.18 28.54
N TYR A 88 0.52 -3.86 29.67
CA TYR A 88 1.68 -4.68 29.96
C TYR A 88 1.23 -6.00 30.59
N GLN A 89 1.53 -7.13 29.93
CA GLN A 89 1.13 -8.47 30.41
C GLN A 89 -0.38 -8.59 30.71
N ASN A 90 -1.22 -7.99 29.85
CA ASN A 90 -2.68 -7.90 29.99
C ASN A 90 -3.18 -7.05 31.18
N GLU A 91 -2.31 -6.25 31.79
CA GLU A 91 -2.65 -5.30 32.84
C GLU A 91 -2.39 -3.85 32.39
N THR A 92 -3.22 -2.93 32.87
CA THR A 92 -2.96 -1.50 32.66
C THR A 92 -1.94 -1.01 33.68
N ARG A 93 -0.80 -0.51 33.19
CA ARG A 93 0.27 0.02 34.04
C ARG A 93 0.61 1.45 33.67
N ARG A 94 0.91 2.27 34.67
CA ARG A 94 1.36 3.64 34.53
C ARG A 94 2.88 3.67 34.44
N VAL A 95 3.38 4.41 33.47
CA VAL A 95 4.81 4.73 33.33
C VAL A 95 5.15 5.79 34.35
N VAL A 96 6.12 5.51 35.22
CA VAL A 96 6.61 6.46 36.23
C VAL A 96 8.10 6.60 36.08
N ILE A 97 8.54 7.79 35.72
CA ILE A 97 9.95 8.15 35.58
C ILE A 97 10.34 9.11 36.73
N PRO A 98 11.47 8.88 37.42
CA PRO A 98 11.96 9.81 38.42
C PRO A 98 12.19 11.20 37.83
N ASN A 99 11.80 12.25 38.57
CA ASN A 99 12.05 13.64 38.19
C ASN A 99 13.50 14.04 38.54
N THR A 100 14.45 13.45 37.82
CA THR A 100 15.88 13.79 37.88
C THR A 100 16.36 14.19 36.48
N SER A 101 17.51 14.86 36.39
CA SER A 101 18.03 15.39 35.12
C SER A 101 18.41 14.30 34.12
N ASP A 102 18.82 13.13 34.60
CA ASP A 102 19.31 12.01 33.78
C ASP A 102 18.87 10.66 34.38
N PRO A 103 17.59 10.29 34.25
CA PRO A 103 17.09 9.04 34.80
C PRO A 103 17.51 7.86 33.91
N ASN A 104 18.19 6.87 34.48
CA ASN A 104 18.50 5.59 33.81
C ASN A 104 17.52 4.46 34.18
N ARG A 105 16.48 4.78 34.93
CA ARG A 105 15.45 3.85 35.42
C ARG A 105 14.06 4.46 35.29
N ALA A 106 13.09 3.60 34.99
CA ALA A 106 11.67 3.91 35.04
C ALA A 106 10.93 2.73 35.67
N THR A 107 9.66 2.93 36.02
CA THR A 107 8.82 1.85 36.57
C THR A 107 7.50 1.78 35.82
N LEU A 108 7.06 0.56 35.52
CA LEU A 108 5.69 0.27 35.15
C LEU A 108 4.94 -0.12 36.42
N ARG A 109 4.15 0.83 36.94
CA ARG A 109 3.39 0.68 38.17
C ARG A 109 1.95 0.30 37.86
N GLU A 110 1.43 -0.71 38.53
CA GLU A 110 0.02 -1.11 38.45
C GLU A 110 -0.93 0.08 38.66
N VAL A 111 -2.01 0.13 37.88
CA VAL A 111 -3.09 1.10 38.06
C VAL A 111 -4.21 0.45 38.88
N GLN A 112 -4.29 0.81 40.16
CA GLN A 112 -5.38 0.40 41.04
C GLN A 112 -6.57 1.37 40.88
N ASN A 113 -7.66 0.89 40.30
CA ASN A 113 -8.90 1.65 40.11
C ASN A 113 -9.87 1.37 41.26
N LEU A 114 -10.56 2.41 41.72
CA LEU A 114 -11.67 2.24 42.65
C LEU A 114 -12.90 1.70 41.90
N SER A 115 -13.81 1.06 42.63
CA SER A 115 -15.11 0.67 42.06
C SER A 115 -15.91 1.92 41.67
N ASN A 116 -16.77 1.81 40.66
CA ASN A 116 -17.67 2.89 40.26
C ASN A 116 -18.64 3.30 41.39
N ASP A 117 -18.91 2.40 42.33
CA ASP A 117 -19.78 2.66 43.48
C ASP A 117 -19.05 3.32 44.65
N THR A 118 -17.72 3.50 44.56
CA THR A 118 -16.93 4.14 45.61
C THR A 118 -17.20 5.64 45.62
N GLN A 119 -17.81 6.14 46.70
CA GLN A 119 -18.04 7.57 46.89
C GLN A 119 -16.74 8.29 47.27
N THR A 120 -16.38 9.33 46.52
CA THR A 120 -15.23 10.17 46.81
C THR A 120 -15.62 11.63 47.03
N VAL A 121 -14.89 12.33 47.90
CA VAL A 121 -15.00 13.78 48.13
C VAL A 121 -13.62 14.40 48.08
N THR A 122 -13.51 15.61 47.52
CA THR A 122 -12.24 16.36 47.52
C THR A 122 -12.30 17.47 48.55
N GLN A 123 -11.31 17.52 49.44
CA GLN A 123 -11.12 18.58 50.43
C GLN A 123 -9.65 19.02 50.42
N ASN A 124 -9.38 20.33 50.46
CA ASN A 124 -8.01 20.87 50.48
C ASN A 124 -7.08 20.31 49.38
N ASN A 125 -7.64 20.07 48.18
CA ASN A 125 -6.93 19.48 47.04
C ASN A 125 -6.48 18.02 47.23
N GLU A 126 -7.02 17.33 48.24
CA GLU A 126 -6.84 15.89 48.47
C GLU A 126 -8.19 15.17 48.31
N THR A 127 -8.18 14.00 47.67
CA THR A 127 -9.38 13.19 47.47
C THR A 127 -9.46 12.09 48.52
N PHE A 128 -10.63 11.96 49.13
CA PHE A 128 -10.95 10.99 50.17
C PHE A 128 -12.07 10.07 49.69
N VAL A 129 -12.03 8.81 50.12
CA VAL A 129 -13.13 7.85 50.01
C VAL A 129 -14.02 7.97 51.25
N VAL A 130 -15.33 8.04 51.02
CA VAL A 130 -16.33 8.05 52.07
C VAL A 130 -16.62 6.61 52.50
N THR A 131 -16.27 6.27 53.73
CA THR A 131 -16.52 4.95 54.32
C THR A 131 -17.53 5.04 55.47
N ASN A 132 -18.25 3.95 55.73
CA ASN A 132 -19.13 3.87 56.91
C ASN A 132 -18.28 3.53 58.14
N GLY A 133 -18.18 4.46 59.07
CA GLY A 133 -17.57 4.26 60.37
C GLY A 133 -18.50 3.55 61.36
N SER A 134 -17.98 3.28 62.55
CA SER A 134 -18.76 2.70 63.64
C SER A 134 -19.92 3.61 64.03
N GLN A 135 -21.08 3.03 64.36
CA GLN A 135 -22.30 3.72 64.79
C GLN A 135 -23.01 4.58 63.72
N GLY A 136 -22.76 4.35 62.44
CA GLY A 136 -23.48 5.03 61.33
C GLY A 136 -22.92 6.38 60.94
N ASN A 137 -21.79 6.80 61.53
CA ASN A 137 -21.07 8.01 61.12
C ASN A 137 -20.24 7.74 59.87
N LYS A 138 -20.19 8.70 58.94
CA LYS A 138 -19.31 8.64 57.77
C LYS A 138 -17.88 9.04 58.16
N THR A 139 -16.88 8.30 57.70
CA THR A 139 -15.46 8.61 57.85
C THR A 139 -14.84 8.88 56.48
N LEU A 140 -13.81 9.72 56.46
CA LEU A 140 -13.04 10.04 55.26
C LEU A 140 -11.68 9.37 55.35
N VAL A 141 -11.36 8.54 54.36
CA VAL A 141 -10.06 7.87 54.24
C VAL A 141 -9.36 8.40 52.99
N PRO A 142 -8.11 8.87 53.05
CA PRO A 142 -7.37 9.29 51.86
C PRO A 142 -7.41 8.21 50.79
N VAL A 143 -7.60 8.59 49.51
CA VAL A 143 -7.74 7.61 48.41
C VAL A 143 -6.56 6.64 48.35
N ASP A 144 -5.33 7.12 48.54
CA ASP A 144 -4.14 6.27 48.51
C ASP A 144 -4.10 5.28 49.68
N GLU A 145 -4.58 5.68 50.86
CA GLU A 145 -4.70 4.76 52.00
C GLU A 145 -5.79 3.73 51.77
N TYR A 146 -6.96 4.16 51.29
CA TYR A 146 -8.06 3.26 50.95
C TYR A 146 -7.64 2.24 49.90
N LYS A 147 -6.92 2.66 48.85
CA LYS A 147 -6.38 1.76 47.83
C LYS A 147 -5.39 0.75 48.41
N ARG A 148 -4.44 1.18 49.28
CA ARG A 148 -3.53 0.26 49.96
C ARG A 148 -4.27 -0.76 50.82
N GLN A 149 -5.35 -0.36 51.51
CA GLN A 149 -6.16 -1.27 52.32
C GLN A 149 -6.92 -2.30 51.47
N GLN A 150 -7.43 -1.90 50.30
CA GLN A 150 -8.22 -2.78 49.41
C GLN A 150 -7.36 -3.67 48.51
N PHE A 151 -6.26 -3.14 47.99
CA PHE A 151 -5.46 -3.77 46.93
C PHE A 151 -4.01 -4.08 47.35
N GLY A 152 -3.54 -3.56 48.48
CA GLY A 152 -2.12 -3.61 48.87
C GLY A 152 -1.25 -2.59 48.14
N GLU A 153 0.07 -2.76 48.27
CA GLU A 153 1.06 -1.95 47.52
C GLU A 153 0.99 -2.25 46.02
N PRO A 154 0.99 -1.24 45.13
CA PRO A 154 0.95 -1.45 43.70
C PRO A 154 2.13 -2.28 43.21
N ASN A 155 1.87 -3.29 42.37
CA ASN A 155 2.94 -4.05 41.74
C ASN A 155 3.77 -3.14 40.81
N THR A 156 5.09 -3.26 40.84
CA THR A 156 5.99 -2.48 40.00
C THR A 156 6.94 -3.39 39.22
N THR A 157 7.12 -3.07 37.93
CA THR A 157 8.20 -3.64 37.12
C THR A 157 9.22 -2.54 36.86
N THR A 158 10.47 -2.77 37.25
CA THR A 158 11.56 -1.82 36.98
C THR A 158 12.06 -1.99 35.55
N LEU A 159 12.10 -0.87 34.84
CA LEU A 159 12.77 -0.73 33.55
C LEU A 159 14.11 -0.03 33.80
N GLN A 160 15.15 -0.54 33.16
CA GLN A 160 16.48 0.06 33.20
C GLN A 160 17.01 0.10 31.78
N GLU A 161 17.64 1.20 31.41
CA GLU A 161 18.24 1.35 30.09
C GLU A 161 19.25 0.24 29.81
N GLY A 162 19.21 -0.29 28.58
CA GLY A 162 20.01 -1.42 28.13
C GLY A 162 19.44 -2.80 28.49
N ASN A 163 18.47 -2.89 29.40
CA ASN A 163 17.90 -4.18 29.78
C ASN A 163 16.80 -4.64 28.81
N ASP A 164 16.72 -5.95 28.64
CA ASP A 164 15.64 -6.62 27.92
C ASP A 164 14.51 -7.04 28.87
N PHE A 165 13.28 -6.97 28.38
CA PHE A 165 12.09 -7.47 29.05
C PHE A 165 11.03 -7.87 28.02
N ARG A 166 9.97 -8.56 28.47
CA ARG A 166 8.85 -8.91 27.59
C ARG A 166 7.86 -7.76 27.51
N PHE A 167 7.66 -7.21 26.31
CA PHE A 167 6.61 -6.23 26.04
C PHE A 167 5.69 -6.76 24.93
N GLY A 168 4.44 -7.03 25.27
CA GLY A 168 3.54 -7.82 24.43
C GLY A 168 4.11 -9.22 24.18
N ASN A 169 4.19 -9.62 22.91
CA ASN A 169 4.76 -10.91 22.49
C ASN A 169 6.25 -10.83 22.13
N ASN A 170 6.89 -9.67 22.28
CA ASN A 170 8.26 -9.43 21.82
C ASN A 170 9.25 -9.36 23.00
N SER A 171 10.49 -9.78 22.74
CA SER A 171 11.63 -9.43 23.58
C SER A 171 12.08 -8.02 23.21
N THR A 172 12.02 -7.11 24.18
CA THR A 172 12.15 -5.68 23.96
C THR A 172 13.24 -5.11 24.85
N THR A 173 14.15 -4.36 24.23
CA THR A 173 15.22 -3.62 24.90
C THR A 173 14.73 -2.22 25.26
N VAL A 174 15.03 -1.78 26.48
CA VAL A 174 14.90 -0.38 26.86
C VAL A 174 16.08 0.40 26.27
N ALA A 175 15.82 1.18 25.24
CA ALA A 175 16.87 1.83 24.44
C ALA A 175 17.34 3.17 24.98
N ASN A 176 16.46 3.93 25.63
CA ASN A 176 16.79 5.21 26.26
C ASN A 176 15.72 5.56 27.30
N ILE A 177 16.11 6.21 28.39
CA ILE A 177 15.18 6.78 29.37
C ILE A 177 15.51 8.26 29.54
N THR A 178 14.49 9.10 29.43
CA THR A 178 14.56 10.54 29.71
C THR A 178 13.54 10.87 30.80
N ASN A 179 13.60 12.07 31.38
CA ASN A 179 12.59 12.52 32.35
C ASN A 179 11.15 12.60 31.78
N GLN A 180 10.99 12.52 30.46
CA GLN A 180 9.72 12.62 29.75
C GLN A 180 9.24 11.29 29.18
N SER A 181 10.12 10.37 28.84
CA SER A 181 9.72 9.14 28.15
C SER A 181 10.77 8.02 28.23
N VAL A 182 10.28 6.79 28.01
CA VAL A 182 11.07 5.57 27.84
C VAL A 182 10.96 5.14 26.38
N VAL A 183 12.10 4.97 25.70
CA VAL A 183 12.16 4.46 24.33
C VAL A 183 12.42 2.96 24.37
N LEU A 184 11.56 2.20 23.73
CA LEU A 184 11.63 0.76 23.58
C LEU A 184 12.09 0.41 22.16
N ARG A 185 12.84 -0.68 22.02
CA ARG A 185 13.24 -1.24 20.72
C ARG A 185 13.15 -2.76 20.73
N TRP A 186 12.66 -3.34 19.65
CA TRP A 186 12.65 -4.78 19.48
C TRP A 186 12.77 -5.15 18.00
N THR A 187 13.08 -6.41 17.73
CA THR A 187 13.02 -6.99 16.40
C THR A 187 11.88 -7.99 16.33
N ALA A 188 11.06 -7.92 15.28
CA ALA A 188 10.01 -8.87 15.03
C ALA A 188 9.85 -9.13 13.52
N PRO A 189 9.25 -10.26 13.12
CA PRO A 189 8.92 -10.51 11.72
C PRO A 189 7.94 -9.44 11.18
N LYS A 190 8.24 -8.89 10.01
CA LYS A 190 7.35 -7.99 9.26
C LYS A 190 7.18 -8.50 7.84
N THR A 191 5.94 -8.79 7.45
CA THR A 191 5.58 -9.06 6.06
C THR A 191 5.53 -7.76 5.27
N ASN A 192 6.21 -7.73 4.13
CA ASN A 192 6.20 -6.63 3.18
C ASN A 192 5.62 -7.16 1.87
N THR A 193 4.76 -6.38 1.22
CA THR A 193 4.13 -6.72 -0.05
C THR A 193 4.61 -5.78 -1.15
N VAL A 194 4.62 -6.27 -2.38
CA VAL A 194 4.91 -5.51 -3.59
C VAL A 194 3.87 -5.86 -4.63
N SER A 195 3.13 -4.84 -5.08
CA SER A 195 2.16 -4.97 -6.17
C SER A 195 2.87 -4.82 -7.50
N ILE A 196 2.49 -5.68 -8.45
CA ILE A 196 3.01 -5.76 -9.80
C ILE A 196 1.84 -5.62 -10.75
N SER A 197 1.94 -4.72 -11.71
CA SER A 197 0.88 -4.51 -12.72
C SER A 197 1.45 -4.66 -14.13
N ASP A 198 0.65 -5.18 -15.04
CA ASP A 198 1.01 -5.30 -16.45
C ASP A 198 1.48 -3.97 -17.03
N GLY A 199 2.59 -4.01 -17.76
CA GLY A 199 3.22 -2.87 -18.40
C GLY A 199 3.86 -1.85 -17.48
N SER A 200 3.87 -2.09 -16.16
CA SER A 200 4.55 -1.27 -15.18
C SER A 200 5.96 -1.78 -14.87
N THR A 201 6.78 -0.90 -14.31
CA THR A 201 8.08 -1.30 -13.77
C THR A 201 7.98 -1.55 -12.27
N VAL A 202 8.53 -2.66 -11.81
CA VAL A 202 8.67 -3.00 -10.39
C VAL A 202 10.13 -3.18 -10.00
N THR A 203 10.44 -2.89 -8.75
CA THR A 203 11.75 -3.11 -8.13
C THR A 203 11.67 -4.24 -7.12
N LEU A 204 12.52 -5.26 -7.27
CA LEU A 204 12.53 -6.46 -6.43
C LEU A 204 13.96 -6.79 -5.96
N GLY A 205 14.05 -7.55 -4.87
CA GLY A 205 15.31 -7.96 -4.25
C GLY A 205 15.92 -6.89 -3.32
N PRO A 206 17.03 -7.23 -2.63
CA PRO A 206 17.76 -6.30 -1.78
C PRO A 206 18.61 -5.27 -2.54
N ASN A 207 18.92 -5.52 -3.82
CA ASN A 207 19.74 -4.63 -4.66
C ASN A 207 18.89 -3.74 -5.58
N ASP A 208 17.59 -3.60 -5.27
CA ASP A 208 16.66 -2.81 -6.07
C ASP A 208 16.68 -3.15 -7.57
N LYS A 209 16.64 -4.45 -7.89
CA LYS A 209 16.66 -4.92 -9.27
C LYS A 209 15.34 -4.59 -9.96
N ARG A 210 15.44 -3.85 -11.06
CA ARG A 210 14.30 -3.32 -11.82
C ARG A 210 13.83 -4.30 -12.90
N PHE A 211 12.52 -4.54 -12.95
CA PHE A 211 11.84 -5.37 -13.94
C PHE A 211 10.68 -4.60 -14.57
N VAL A 212 10.40 -4.82 -15.85
CA VAL A 212 9.10 -4.55 -16.45
C VAL A 212 8.25 -5.81 -16.37
N ALA A 213 6.99 -5.63 -16.02
CA ALA A 213 6.03 -6.71 -15.89
C ALA A 213 5.14 -6.80 -17.13
N HIS A 214 4.89 -8.01 -17.61
CA HIS A 214 3.94 -8.28 -18.68
C HIS A 214 3.03 -9.44 -18.30
N ALA A 215 1.72 -9.22 -18.36
CA ALA A 215 0.75 -10.28 -18.13
C ALA A 215 0.40 -10.97 -19.44
N GLU A 216 0.62 -12.28 -19.48
CA GLU A 216 0.37 -13.10 -20.66
C GLU A 216 -0.16 -14.47 -20.23
N ASN A 217 -1.25 -14.94 -20.84
CA ASN A 217 -1.82 -16.27 -20.59
C ASN A 217 -2.09 -16.60 -19.10
N GLY A 218 -2.45 -15.59 -18.30
CA GLY A 218 -2.69 -15.74 -16.85
C GLY A 218 -1.41 -15.78 -15.99
N GLN A 219 -0.24 -15.65 -16.61
CA GLN A 219 1.05 -15.54 -15.96
C GLN A 219 1.51 -14.07 -15.91
N MET A 220 2.47 -13.78 -15.03
CA MET A 220 3.18 -12.51 -14.99
C MET A 220 4.65 -12.74 -15.32
N LEU A 221 5.07 -12.27 -16.49
CA LEU A 221 6.43 -12.32 -16.98
C LEU A 221 7.18 -11.07 -16.50
N LEU A 222 8.35 -11.25 -15.88
CA LEU A 222 9.19 -10.15 -15.41
C LEU A 222 10.48 -10.11 -16.20
N SER A 223 10.69 -9.01 -16.92
CA SER A 223 11.87 -8.79 -17.74
C SER A 223 12.74 -7.64 -17.24
N THR A 224 14.06 -7.76 -17.25
CA THR A 224 14.94 -6.60 -17.00
C THR A 224 15.13 -5.74 -18.25
N ASN A 225 14.71 -6.21 -19.44
CA ASN A 225 14.85 -5.48 -20.69
C ASN A 225 13.71 -4.48 -20.91
N VAL A 226 13.68 -3.46 -20.06
CA VAL A 226 12.63 -2.42 -20.10
C VAL A 226 12.65 -1.64 -21.42
N LYS A 227 13.84 -1.48 -22.03
CA LYS A 227 13.99 -0.76 -23.28
C LYS A 227 13.27 -1.48 -24.43
N ALA A 228 13.54 -2.77 -24.63
CA ALA A 228 12.90 -3.55 -25.70
C ALA A 228 11.37 -3.60 -25.52
N TYR A 229 10.90 -3.76 -24.28
CA TYR A 229 9.46 -3.72 -23.99
C TYR A 229 8.81 -2.38 -24.40
N ASN A 230 9.47 -1.27 -24.10
CA ASN A 230 8.97 0.06 -24.48
C ASN A 230 9.05 0.30 -26.00
N GLU A 231 10.06 -0.24 -26.68
CA GLU A 231 10.16 -0.19 -28.14
C GLU A 231 8.98 -0.90 -28.79
N GLN A 232 8.65 -2.13 -28.36
CA GLN A 232 7.48 -2.87 -28.85
C GLN A 232 6.16 -2.13 -28.56
N LYS A 233 6.01 -1.51 -27.37
CA LYS A 233 4.86 -0.63 -27.08
C LYS A 233 4.76 0.54 -28.05
N SER A 234 5.89 1.14 -28.41
CA SER A 234 5.94 2.22 -29.39
C SER A 234 5.58 1.74 -30.79
N GLU A 235 5.97 0.53 -31.18
CA GLU A 235 5.61 -0.08 -32.47
C GLU A 235 4.09 -0.31 -32.57
N ILE A 236 3.46 -0.80 -31.49
CA ILE A 236 2.00 -0.96 -31.40
C ILE A 236 1.30 0.40 -31.52
N ALA A 237 1.78 1.42 -30.80
CA ALA A 237 1.20 2.76 -30.88
C ALA A 237 1.30 3.33 -32.29
N HIS A 238 2.46 3.17 -32.93
CA HIS A 238 2.70 3.63 -34.30
C HIS A 238 1.86 2.84 -35.33
N PHE A 239 1.62 1.55 -35.10
CA PHE A 239 0.71 0.75 -35.91
C PHE A 239 -0.74 1.29 -35.81
N ASN A 240 -1.22 1.49 -34.58
CA ASN A 240 -2.57 1.99 -34.33
C ASN A 240 -2.79 3.40 -34.91
N GLU A 241 -1.78 4.27 -34.85
CA GLU A 241 -1.81 5.57 -35.52
C GLU A 241 -1.96 5.46 -37.04
N ARG A 242 -1.22 4.54 -37.67
CA ARG A 242 -1.33 4.28 -39.12
C ARG A 242 -2.69 3.73 -39.51
N ILE A 243 -3.23 2.80 -38.74
CA ILE A 243 -4.57 2.23 -38.98
C ILE A 243 -5.64 3.32 -38.84
N ALA A 244 -5.57 4.17 -37.81
CA ALA A 244 -6.45 5.31 -37.66
C ALA A 244 -6.36 6.28 -38.86
N GLY A 245 -5.15 6.55 -39.35
CA GLY A 245 -4.91 7.34 -40.56
C GLY A 245 -5.57 6.75 -41.81
N LEU A 246 -5.44 5.44 -42.02
CA LEU A 246 -6.09 4.72 -43.13
C LEU A 246 -7.63 4.76 -43.03
N TRP A 247 -8.18 4.67 -41.83
CA TRP A 247 -9.62 4.87 -41.59
C TRP A 247 -10.05 6.28 -41.96
N GLY A 248 -9.26 7.29 -41.57
CA GLY A 248 -9.48 8.68 -41.98
C GLY A 248 -9.52 8.85 -43.50
N VAL A 249 -8.55 8.28 -44.22
CA VAL A 249 -8.53 8.31 -45.70
C VAL A 249 -9.74 7.62 -46.30
N THR A 250 -10.13 6.46 -45.77
CA THR A 250 -11.29 5.69 -46.24
C THR A 250 -12.58 6.49 -46.10
N ILE A 251 -12.82 7.06 -44.92
CA ILE A 251 -14.03 7.84 -44.60
C ILE A 251 -14.08 9.12 -45.43
N ILE A 252 -12.99 9.89 -45.48
CA ILE A 252 -12.95 11.16 -46.22
C ILE A 252 -13.14 10.92 -47.72
N SER A 253 -12.49 9.89 -48.28
CA SER A 253 -12.62 9.56 -49.70
C SER A 253 -14.05 9.14 -50.04
N PHE A 254 -14.68 8.33 -49.18
CA PHE A 254 -16.09 7.96 -49.36
C PHE A 254 -17.02 9.18 -49.30
N LEU A 255 -16.86 10.05 -48.29
CA LEU A 255 -17.65 11.28 -48.16
C LEU A 255 -17.45 12.23 -49.35
N ALA A 256 -16.22 12.39 -49.83
CA ALA A 256 -15.91 13.19 -51.01
C ALA A 256 -16.58 12.63 -52.26
N ALA A 257 -16.56 11.30 -52.45
CA ALA A 257 -17.27 10.64 -53.55
C ALA A 257 -18.78 10.88 -53.50
N VAL A 258 -19.40 10.75 -52.32
CA VAL A 258 -20.84 11.02 -52.11
C VAL A 258 -21.17 12.49 -52.39
N LEU A 259 -20.38 13.42 -51.85
CA LEU A 259 -20.61 14.86 -52.02
C LEU A 259 -20.43 15.31 -53.48
N LEU A 260 -19.40 14.82 -54.17
CA LEU A 260 -19.22 15.08 -55.60
C LEU A 260 -20.34 14.46 -56.43
N GLY A 261 -20.82 13.26 -56.06
CA GLY A 261 -22.00 12.64 -56.65
C GLY A 261 -23.24 13.52 -56.47
N MET A 262 -23.53 14.00 -55.26
CA MET A 262 -24.65 14.90 -55.01
C MET A 262 -24.54 16.20 -55.82
N LEU A 263 -23.38 16.87 -55.79
CA LEU A 263 -23.15 18.14 -56.50
C LEU A 263 -23.26 18.00 -58.03
N ALA A 264 -22.75 16.91 -58.59
CA ALA A 264 -22.79 16.68 -60.05
C ALA A 264 -24.22 16.41 -60.57
N TYR A 265 -25.10 15.93 -59.69
CA TYR A 265 -26.48 15.56 -60.00
C TYR A 265 -27.53 16.43 -59.31
N LEU A 266 -27.13 17.58 -58.73
CA LEU A 266 -28.09 18.59 -58.28
C LEU A 266 -29.02 18.97 -59.44
N PRO A 267 -30.35 19.04 -59.23
CA PRO A 267 -31.27 19.52 -60.24
C PRO A 267 -30.91 20.97 -60.59
N ASN A 268 -30.58 21.23 -61.86
CA ASN A 268 -30.39 22.59 -62.33
C ASN A 268 -31.76 23.28 -62.34
N LYS A 269 -32.07 24.05 -61.30
CA LYS A 269 -33.20 24.99 -61.34
C LYS A 269 -32.75 26.17 -62.21
N GLY A 270 -32.87 25.97 -63.53
CA GLY A 270 -33.07 27.07 -64.47
C GLY A 270 -34.49 27.59 -64.36
#